data_AF-A0AAV4AJ27-F1
#
_entry.id   AF-A0AAV4AJ27-F1
#
_cell.length_a   1.000
_cell.length_b   1.000
_cell.length_c   1.000
_cell.angle_alpha   90.00
_cell.angle_beta   90.00
_cell.angle_gamma   90.00
#
_symmetry.space_group_name_H-M   'P 1'
#
loop_
_entity.id
_entity.type
_entity.pdbx_description
1 polymer ?
#
loop_
_entity_poly.entity_id
_entity_poly.type
_entity_poly.pdbx_seq_one_letter_code
_entity_poly.pdbx_strand_id
1 'polypeptide(L)'
;MQDQEPSPTILEPLRLYQESATIHGITMLSAPQLYHCRRLIWTVLVIGMAILLAWTLYKQVSQLNKRPIKTITESPLYHELPFPAVTICNINQYVKDRVPDNEMIKNVIYYKSEYAKLTKAHSRLSNMDNLTDVSGEELLQMSLYAAPRLEELLVACAWSFHTYDCKDLFKPINTSYGQCFVFNKDKNNIQKTTMSGPREGLRLMIDIQNKRSYYSQKIHAGIRVLVHQQDEEPFPKEKGWYIRPGVAVELALTRIDHKRLPHPYKAFSNSYCEDREANGYVNKLTRYAHYSYANCQAQCLLDFLNTTCGCRGYHEPVSVLSAGNSALCSAKQHILCYSPALNMFSRSHLEACACVEECNTVSYSAELMYADFSSIFIEEMASTHNLSYAGGFRTSAIEVDIFYKTLHVDVIEQQPEVSLVTILATLGGEMGLFLGASLLSFAEILELLFLFVYRGVKSCRCHFIDAKKVESSQTARNEPDLPRKYSFDDWTAKKKSGVHVASVKDPLHF
;
A
#
# COMPACT_ATOMS: atom_id res chain seq x y z
N MET A 1 62.60 -52.74 18.23
CA MET A 1 62.36 -51.38 17.70
C MET A 1 60.87 -51.23 17.59
N GLN A 2 60.25 -50.56 18.55
CA GLN A 2 58.86 -50.14 18.45
C GLN A 2 58.84 -48.90 17.57
N ASP A 3 58.21 -49.01 16.40
CA ASP A 3 57.87 -47.85 15.58
C ASP A 3 56.91 -46.98 16.38
N GLN A 4 57.41 -45.82 16.78
CA GLN A 4 56.67 -44.79 17.48
C GLN A 4 55.85 -44.07 16.42
N GLU A 5 54.56 -44.41 16.29
CA GLU A 5 53.61 -43.61 15.49
C GLU A 5 53.68 -42.14 15.95
N PRO A 6 53.92 -41.18 15.03
CA PRO A 6 53.95 -39.79 15.41
C PRO A 6 52.55 -39.36 15.87
N SER A 7 52.50 -38.67 17.02
CA SER A 7 51.31 -38.03 17.57
C SER A 7 50.51 -37.31 16.46
N PRO A 8 49.18 -37.52 16.36
CA PRO A 8 48.39 -36.91 15.29
C PRO A 8 48.43 -35.39 15.48
N THR A 9 49.19 -34.73 14.62
CA THR A 9 49.35 -33.28 14.68
C THR A 9 48.03 -32.65 14.22
N ILE A 10 47.57 -31.62 14.95
CA ILE A 10 46.37 -30.84 14.61
C ILE A 10 46.40 -30.32 13.16
N LEU A 11 47.60 -30.18 12.57
CA LEU A 11 47.85 -29.72 11.20
C LEU A 11 47.66 -30.76 10.09
N GLU A 12 47.55 -32.04 10.41
CA GLU A 12 47.46 -33.13 9.41
C GLU A 12 46.22 -33.02 8.49
N PRO A 13 45.00 -32.71 8.99
CA PRO A 13 43.83 -32.50 8.12
C PRO A 13 44.02 -31.31 7.17
N LEU A 14 44.75 -30.29 7.61
CA LEU A 14 45.00 -29.10 6.81
C LEU A 14 45.96 -29.39 5.64
N ARG A 15 46.97 -30.25 5.87
CA ARG A 15 47.91 -30.68 4.82
C ARG A 15 47.22 -31.54 3.77
N LEU A 16 46.39 -32.50 4.21
CA LEU A 16 45.59 -33.33 3.30
C LEU A 16 44.65 -32.47 2.44
N TYR A 17 43.97 -31.49 3.05
CA TYR A 17 43.13 -30.56 2.31
C TYR A 17 43.93 -29.68 1.35
N GLN A 18 45.11 -29.21 1.71
CA GLN A 18 45.96 -28.42 0.81
C GLN A 18 46.39 -29.17 -0.46
N GLU A 19 46.43 -30.50 -0.42
CA GLU A 19 46.80 -31.36 -1.55
C GLU A 19 45.59 -31.74 -2.43
N SER A 20 44.38 -31.83 -1.84
CA SER A 20 43.15 -32.24 -2.54
C SER A 20 42.11 -31.13 -2.73
N ALA A 21 42.39 -29.90 -2.29
CA ALA A 21 41.42 -28.81 -2.30
C ALA A 21 40.87 -28.53 -3.71
N THR A 22 39.54 -28.43 -3.80
CA THR A 22 38.87 -28.03 -5.05
C THR A 22 38.92 -26.53 -5.32
N ILE A 23 39.33 -25.72 -4.33
CA ILE A 23 39.63 -24.30 -4.52
C ILE A 23 40.95 -24.18 -5.28
N HIS A 24 40.88 -23.67 -6.51
CA HIS A 24 41.98 -23.67 -7.47
C HIS A 24 43.22 -22.93 -6.97
N GLY A 25 43.03 -21.87 -6.16
CA GLY A 25 44.12 -21.13 -5.57
C GLY A 25 44.92 -21.91 -4.53
N ILE A 26 44.29 -22.80 -3.76
CA ILE A 26 44.93 -23.45 -2.59
C ILE A 26 45.96 -24.49 -3.04
N THR A 27 45.63 -25.30 -4.04
CA THR A 27 46.52 -26.34 -4.59
C THR A 27 47.76 -25.75 -5.28
N MET A 28 47.61 -24.59 -5.94
CA MET A 28 48.72 -23.89 -6.58
C MET A 28 49.68 -23.22 -5.58
N LEU A 29 49.21 -22.89 -4.37
CA LEU A 29 50.04 -22.34 -3.29
C LEU A 29 50.75 -23.41 -2.44
N SER A 30 50.22 -24.65 -2.41
CA SER A 30 50.71 -25.76 -1.59
C SER A 30 51.69 -26.69 -2.31
N ALA A 31 51.81 -26.61 -3.64
CA ALA A 31 52.66 -27.53 -4.41
C ALA A 31 54.16 -27.41 -4.03
N PRO A 32 54.83 -28.51 -3.64
CA PRO A 32 56.16 -28.50 -3.02
C PRO A 32 57.34 -28.19 -3.98
N GLN A 33 57.11 -28.10 -5.29
CA GLN A 33 58.13 -28.06 -6.36
C GLN A 33 58.23 -26.69 -7.07
N LEU A 34 57.76 -25.60 -6.47
CA LEU A 34 57.65 -24.28 -7.12
C LEU A 34 58.80 -23.33 -6.75
N TYR A 35 59.46 -22.74 -7.75
CA TYR A 35 60.42 -21.64 -7.57
C TYR A 35 59.77 -20.45 -6.82
N HIS A 36 60.55 -19.78 -5.97
CA HIS A 36 60.07 -18.67 -5.12
C HIS A 36 59.32 -17.57 -5.91
N CYS A 37 59.78 -17.23 -7.11
CA CYS A 37 59.12 -16.23 -7.96
C CYS A 37 57.72 -16.67 -8.43
N ARG A 38 57.54 -17.94 -8.79
CA ARG A 38 56.24 -18.48 -9.21
C ARG A 38 55.25 -18.52 -8.05
N ARG A 39 55.72 -18.83 -6.85
CA ARG A 39 54.90 -18.81 -5.62
C ARG A 39 54.43 -17.39 -5.29
N LEU A 40 55.26 -16.38 -5.52
CA LEU A 40 54.91 -14.97 -5.30
C LEU A 40 53.81 -14.52 -6.28
N ILE A 41 53.90 -14.90 -7.56
CA ILE A 41 52.88 -14.59 -8.57
C ILE A 41 51.51 -15.19 -8.20
N TRP A 42 51.46 -16.49 -7.86
CA TRP A 42 50.19 -17.14 -7.48
C TRP A 42 49.60 -16.58 -6.19
N THR A 43 50.45 -16.24 -5.22
CA THR A 43 50.00 -15.56 -3.99
C THR A 43 49.33 -14.23 -4.29
N VAL A 44 49.95 -13.40 -5.14
CA VAL A 44 49.38 -12.10 -5.54
C VAL A 44 48.06 -12.28 -6.31
N LEU A 45 47.98 -13.24 -7.22
CA LEU A 45 46.76 -13.53 -7.97
C LEU A 45 45.61 -14.00 -7.08
N VAL A 46 45.86 -14.94 -6.16
CA VAL A 46 44.84 -15.45 -5.24
C VAL A 46 44.35 -14.38 -4.28
N ILE A 47 45.27 -13.56 -3.74
CA ILE A 47 44.89 -12.41 -2.90
C ILE A 47 44.09 -11.39 -3.72
N GLY A 48 44.51 -11.08 -4.95
CA GLY A 48 43.80 -10.17 -5.84
C GLY A 48 42.38 -10.64 -6.15
N MET A 49 42.20 -11.93 -6.48
CA MET A 49 40.87 -12.50 -6.73
C MET A 49 40.01 -12.56 -5.47
N ALA A 50 40.60 -12.83 -4.30
CA ALA A 50 39.88 -12.78 -3.02
C ALA A 50 39.41 -11.36 -2.67
N ILE A 51 40.23 -10.34 -2.93
CA ILE A 51 39.87 -8.92 -2.74
C ILE A 51 38.73 -8.54 -3.70
N LEU A 52 38.81 -8.93 -4.97
CA LEU A 52 37.76 -8.66 -5.96
C LEU A 52 36.44 -9.34 -5.57
N LEU A 53 36.48 -10.62 -5.18
CA LEU A 53 35.31 -11.33 -4.68
C LEU A 53 34.70 -10.66 -3.45
N ALA A 54 35.53 -10.26 -2.47
CA ALA A 54 35.05 -9.56 -1.29
C ALA A 54 34.39 -8.21 -1.66
N TRP A 55 34.94 -7.50 -2.64
CA TRP A 55 34.39 -6.24 -3.14
C TRP A 55 33.07 -6.44 -3.90
N THR A 56 32.96 -7.45 -4.77
CA THR A 56 31.70 -7.75 -5.49
C THR A 56 30.61 -8.22 -4.54
N LEU A 57 30.94 -9.06 -3.57
CA LEU A 57 30.01 -9.47 -2.50
C LEU A 57 29.54 -8.26 -1.66
N TYR A 58 30.47 -7.38 -1.27
CA TYR A 58 30.11 -6.14 -0.57
C TYR A 58 29.15 -5.28 -1.40
N LYS A 59 29.42 -5.13 -2.70
CA LYS A 59 28.53 -4.40 -3.62
C LYS A 59 27.16 -5.06 -3.73
N GLN A 60 27.07 -6.38 -3.86
CA GLN A 60 25.81 -7.10 -3.91
C GLN A 60 25.00 -6.97 -2.62
N VAL A 61 25.63 -7.13 -1.45
CA VAL A 61 24.99 -6.92 -0.14
C VAL A 61 24.51 -5.48 0.01
N SER A 62 25.33 -4.51 -0.40
CA SER A 62 24.94 -3.09 -0.39
C SER A 62 23.71 -2.83 -1.27
N GLN A 63 23.61 -3.45 -2.44
CA GLN A 63 22.41 -3.34 -3.29
C GLN A 63 21.21 -4.07 -2.68
N LEU A 64 21.39 -5.27 -2.11
CA LEU A 64 20.33 -6.02 -1.44
C LEU A 64 19.74 -5.23 -0.26
N ASN A 65 20.58 -4.53 0.50
CA ASN A 65 20.16 -3.67 1.61
C ASN A 65 19.32 -2.48 1.15
N LYS A 66 19.45 -2.03 -0.12
CA LYS A 66 18.58 -0.99 -0.70
C LYS A 66 17.20 -1.50 -1.09
N ARG A 67 16.97 -2.81 -1.07
CA ARG A 67 15.68 -3.45 -1.41
C ARG A 67 15.14 -3.01 -2.78
N PRO A 68 15.89 -3.22 -3.87
CA PRO A 68 15.48 -2.76 -5.18
C PRO A 68 14.24 -3.52 -5.67
N ILE A 69 13.41 -2.81 -6.44
CA ILE A 69 12.13 -3.27 -6.95
C ILE A 69 12.13 -3.22 -8.47
N LYS A 70 11.48 -4.19 -9.11
CA LYS A 70 11.15 -4.19 -10.53
C LYS A 70 9.64 -4.09 -10.69
N THR A 71 9.18 -3.48 -11.78
CA THR A 71 7.75 -3.38 -12.10
C THR A 71 7.43 -4.26 -13.30
N ILE A 72 6.37 -5.04 -13.19
CA ILE A 72 5.82 -5.87 -14.25
C ILE A 72 4.47 -5.28 -14.65
N THR A 73 4.21 -5.23 -15.95
CA THR A 73 2.94 -4.77 -16.51
C THR A 73 2.34 -5.89 -17.33
N GLU A 74 1.11 -6.26 -17.00
CA GLU A 74 0.34 -7.28 -17.70
C GLU A 74 -1.03 -6.71 -18.05
N SER A 75 -1.61 -7.12 -19.17
CA SER A 75 -2.96 -6.70 -19.58
C SER A 75 -3.87 -7.92 -19.79
N PRO A 76 -4.14 -8.73 -18.74
CA PRO A 76 -5.02 -9.88 -18.83
C PRO A 76 -6.42 -9.51 -19.33
N LEU A 77 -6.99 -10.35 -20.20
CA LEU A 77 -8.37 -10.24 -20.67
C LEU A 77 -9.30 -10.99 -19.72
N TYR A 78 -10.38 -10.34 -19.29
CA TYR A 78 -11.43 -10.97 -18.48
C TYR A 78 -12.71 -11.20 -19.30
N HIS A 79 -13.48 -12.22 -18.91
CA HIS A 79 -14.79 -12.51 -19.51
C HIS A 79 -15.90 -11.58 -18.99
N GLU A 80 -15.77 -11.13 -17.74
CA GLU A 80 -16.65 -10.16 -17.11
C GLU A 80 -15.83 -9.22 -16.23
N LEU A 81 -16.25 -7.97 -16.13
CA LEU A 81 -15.65 -6.99 -15.23
C LEU A 81 -16.71 -6.32 -14.35
N PRO A 82 -16.42 -6.06 -13.06
CA PRO A 82 -17.27 -5.20 -12.27
C PRO A 82 -17.31 -3.81 -12.92
N PHE A 83 -18.50 -3.29 -13.15
CA PHE A 83 -18.65 -1.91 -13.58
C PHE A 83 -18.31 -0.99 -12.40
N PRO A 84 -17.65 0.15 -12.61
CA PRO A 84 -17.30 1.04 -11.52
C PRO A 84 -18.53 1.70 -10.90
N ALA A 85 -18.33 2.34 -9.75
CA ALA A 85 -19.30 3.31 -9.25
C ALA A 85 -19.15 4.61 -10.05
N VAL A 86 -20.28 5.22 -10.44
CA VAL A 86 -20.31 6.48 -11.19
C VAL A 86 -21.06 7.52 -10.40
N THR A 87 -20.36 8.55 -9.93
CA THR A 87 -20.95 9.70 -9.25
C THR A 87 -21.12 10.88 -10.21
N ILE A 88 -22.35 11.38 -10.32
CA ILE A 88 -22.73 12.53 -11.14
C ILE A 88 -23.11 13.69 -10.21
N CYS A 89 -22.47 14.84 -10.40
CA CYS A 89 -22.74 16.06 -9.66
C CYS A 89 -23.07 17.22 -10.61
N ASN A 90 -24.17 17.92 -10.37
CA ASN A 90 -24.37 19.22 -11.00
C ASN A 90 -23.36 20.22 -10.39
N ILE A 91 -22.66 20.97 -11.25
CA ILE A 91 -21.71 21.99 -10.78
C ILE A 91 -22.45 23.10 -10.04
N ASN A 92 -23.66 23.42 -10.48
CA ASN A 92 -24.55 24.31 -9.77
C ASN A 92 -25.26 23.55 -8.64
N GLN A 93 -24.97 23.96 -7.40
CA GLN A 93 -25.47 23.32 -6.18
C GLN A 93 -26.93 23.68 -5.86
N TYR A 94 -27.45 24.78 -6.40
CA TYR A 94 -28.70 25.37 -5.91
C TYR A 94 -29.64 25.77 -7.06
N VAL A 95 -30.89 25.34 -6.98
CA VAL A 95 -31.97 25.78 -7.85
C VAL A 95 -32.50 27.11 -7.34
N LYS A 96 -32.41 28.16 -8.16
CA LYS A 96 -32.71 29.55 -7.83
C LYS A 96 -34.06 29.73 -7.13
N ASP A 97 -35.10 29.08 -7.64
CA ASP A 97 -36.47 29.24 -7.13
C ASP A 97 -36.68 28.63 -5.73
N ARG A 98 -35.73 27.82 -5.24
CA ARG A 98 -35.76 27.17 -3.93
C ARG A 98 -34.84 27.82 -2.91
N VAL A 99 -34.01 28.77 -3.32
CA VAL A 99 -33.14 29.51 -2.40
C VAL A 99 -34.00 30.53 -1.65
N PRO A 100 -34.04 30.49 -0.31
CA PRO A 100 -34.85 31.41 0.47
C PRO A 100 -34.39 32.86 0.31
N ASP A 101 -35.33 33.79 0.40
CA ASP A 101 -35.04 35.23 0.36
C ASP A 101 -34.52 35.73 1.71
N ASN A 102 -33.34 35.25 2.09
CA ASN A 102 -32.64 35.64 3.31
C ASN A 102 -31.25 36.18 2.95
N GLU A 103 -30.96 37.42 3.36
CA GLU A 103 -29.74 38.13 3.00
C GLU A 103 -28.47 37.42 3.49
N MET A 104 -28.50 36.86 4.72
CA MET A 104 -27.38 36.13 5.30
C MET A 104 -27.06 34.86 4.50
N ILE A 105 -28.09 34.11 4.10
CA ILE A 105 -27.93 32.92 3.26
C ILE A 105 -27.33 33.28 1.90
N LYS A 106 -27.84 34.33 1.26
CA LYS A 106 -27.32 34.82 -0.03
C LYS A 106 -25.86 35.26 0.09
N ASN A 107 -25.51 35.93 1.18
CA ASN A 107 -24.15 36.37 1.46
C ASN A 107 -23.19 35.19 1.65
N VAL A 108 -23.57 34.14 2.38
CA VAL A 108 -22.74 32.93 2.52
C VAL A 108 -22.52 32.24 1.17
N ILE A 109 -23.58 32.05 0.39
CA ILE A 109 -23.49 31.41 -0.93
C ILE A 109 -22.58 32.24 -1.86
N TYR A 110 -22.78 33.55 -1.89
CA TYR A 110 -21.96 34.46 -2.69
C TYR A 110 -20.49 34.45 -2.24
N TYR A 111 -20.22 34.52 -0.94
CA TYR A 111 -18.86 34.47 -0.39
C TYR A 111 -18.12 33.18 -0.72
N LYS A 112 -18.83 32.05 -0.76
CA LYS A 112 -18.27 30.75 -1.15
C LYS A 112 -18.01 30.62 -2.65
N SER A 113 -18.57 31.50 -3.48
CA SER A 113 -18.38 31.46 -4.93
C SER A 113 -16.95 31.83 -5.34
N GLU A 114 -16.45 31.19 -6.40
CA GLU A 114 -15.21 31.60 -7.07
C GLU A 114 -15.28 33.05 -7.57
N TYR A 115 -16.47 33.50 -7.98
CA TYR A 115 -16.67 34.87 -8.43
C TYR A 115 -16.28 35.88 -7.36
N ALA A 116 -16.74 35.70 -6.12
CA ALA A 116 -16.40 36.60 -5.03
C ALA A 116 -14.87 36.64 -4.78
N LYS A 117 -14.18 35.49 -4.91
CA LYS A 117 -12.72 35.40 -4.74
C LYS A 117 -12.00 36.21 -5.83
N LEU A 118 -12.46 36.08 -7.07
CA LEU A 118 -11.89 36.79 -8.23
C LEU A 118 -12.10 38.30 -8.14
N THR A 119 -13.28 38.75 -7.70
CA THR A 119 -13.61 40.18 -7.62
C THR A 119 -13.14 40.86 -6.33
N LYS A 120 -12.49 40.11 -5.42
CA LYS A 120 -12.18 40.55 -4.05
C LYS A 120 -13.42 41.08 -3.31
N ALA A 121 -14.62 40.64 -3.70
CA ALA A 121 -15.85 41.06 -3.04
C ALA A 121 -15.94 40.55 -1.59
N HIS A 122 -15.10 39.59 -1.20
CA HIS A 122 -14.87 39.15 0.18
C HIS A 122 -14.59 40.31 1.15
N SER A 123 -13.94 41.39 0.71
CA SER A 123 -13.65 42.56 1.56
C SER A 123 -14.78 43.59 1.59
N ARG A 124 -15.86 43.39 0.81
CA ARG A 124 -16.96 44.34 0.63
C ARG A 124 -18.27 43.91 1.28
N LEU A 125 -18.30 42.80 2.02
CA LEU A 125 -19.46 42.46 2.87
C LEU A 125 -19.52 43.38 4.10
N SER A 126 -19.72 44.67 3.86
CA SER A 126 -20.06 45.64 4.90
C SER A 126 -21.49 45.38 5.39
N ASN A 127 -21.71 45.43 6.71
CA ASN A 127 -22.98 45.25 7.43
C ASN A 127 -23.40 43.81 7.79
N MET A 128 -22.51 42.82 7.71
CA MET A 128 -22.79 41.47 8.23
C MET A 128 -23.08 41.44 9.73
N ASP A 129 -22.53 42.40 10.49
CA ASP A 129 -22.74 42.50 11.93
C ASP A 129 -24.20 42.81 12.28
N ASN A 130 -24.92 43.52 11.40
CA ASN A 130 -26.31 43.91 11.59
C ASN A 130 -27.32 42.83 11.16
N LEU A 131 -26.86 41.76 10.49
CA LEU A 131 -27.70 40.64 10.09
C LEU A 131 -27.80 39.61 11.20
N THR A 132 -29.01 39.06 11.37
CA THR A 132 -29.26 37.88 12.20
C THR A 132 -28.47 36.70 11.65
N ASP A 133 -27.71 36.04 12.52
CA ASP A 133 -26.95 34.85 12.12
C ASP A 133 -27.91 33.69 11.80
N VAL A 134 -27.46 32.80 10.92
CA VAL A 134 -28.21 31.61 10.51
C VAL A 134 -27.44 30.39 11.01
N SER A 135 -28.14 29.47 11.68
CA SER A 135 -27.54 28.27 12.24
C SER A 135 -26.96 27.36 11.15
N GLY A 136 -25.97 26.55 11.49
CA GLY A 136 -25.38 25.62 10.53
C GLY A 136 -26.39 24.56 10.08
N GLU A 137 -27.31 24.15 10.95
CA GLU A 137 -28.41 23.23 10.66
C GLU A 137 -29.40 23.83 9.64
N GLU A 138 -29.76 25.10 9.78
CA GLU A 138 -30.58 25.82 8.80
C GLU A 138 -29.89 25.93 7.44
N LEU A 139 -28.57 26.18 7.42
CA LEU A 139 -27.79 26.19 6.18
C LEU A 139 -27.77 24.82 5.50
N LEU A 140 -27.65 23.73 6.27
CA LEU A 140 -27.71 22.37 5.75
C LEU A 140 -29.11 22.04 5.21
N GLN A 141 -30.16 22.38 5.93
CA GLN A 141 -31.54 22.16 5.47
C GLN A 141 -31.83 22.94 4.19
N MET A 142 -31.42 24.21 4.14
CA MET A 142 -31.52 25.03 2.94
C MET A 142 -30.73 24.41 1.78
N SER A 143 -29.51 23.92 2.03
CA SER A 143 -28.68 23.36 0.97
C SER A 143 -29.28 22.09 0.37
N LEU A 144 -29.87 21.23 1.20
CA LEU A 144 -30.58 20.02 0.78
C LEU A 144 -31.90 20.34 0.07
N TYR A 145 -32.65 21.33 0.55
CA TYR A 145 -33.91 21.74 -0.08
C TYR A 145 -33.69 22.40 -1.44
N ALA A 146 -32.68 23.26 -1.55
CA ALA A 146 -32.35 23.97 -2.78
C ALA A 146 -31.59 23.11 -3.80
N ALA A 147 -31.16 21.90 -3.44
CA ALA A 147 -30.44 21.02 -4.35
C ALA A 147 -31.29 20.58 -5.57
N PRO A 148 -30.64 20.26 -6.71
CA PRO A 148 -31.29 19.56 -7.82
C PRO A 148 -31.77 18.18 -7.38
N ARG A 149 -33.00 17.81 -7.77
CA ARG A 149 -33.53 16.46 -7.53
C ARG A 149 -33.04 15.49 -8.59
N LEU A 150 -33.05 14.20 -8.27
CA LEU A 150 -32.60 13.14 -9.18
C LEU A 150 -33.37 13.17 -10.51
N GLU A 151 -34.70 13.14 -10.45
CA GLU A 151 -35.61 13.15 -11.61
C GLU A 151 -35.51 14.41 -12.46
N GLU A 152 -35.08 15.50 -11.83
CA GLU A 152 -34.92 16.80 -12.45
C GLU A 152 -33.60 16.93 -13.20
N LEU A 153 -32.58 16.18 -12.76
CA LEU A 153 -31.23 16.19 -13.32
C LEU A 153 -31.01 15.05 -14.31
N LEU A 154 -31.43 13.82 -13.97
CA LEU A 154 -31.31 12.62 -14.80
C LEU A 154 -32.66 12.35 -15.47
N VAL A 155 -32.78 12.76 -16.73
CA VAL A 155 -34.02 12.68 -17.52
C VAL A 155 -34.27 11.27 -18.04
N ALA A 156 -33.21 10.57 -18.45
CA ALA A 156 -33.29 9.19 -18.90
C ALA A 156 -32.02 8.43 -18.52
N CYS A 157 -32.19 7.16 -18.12
CA CYS A 157 -31.09 6.27 -17.77
C CYS A 157 -31.25 4.93 -18.49
N ALA A 158 -30.16 4.43 -19.05
CA ALA A 158 -30.07 3.08 -19.58
C ALA A 158 -28.79 2.39 -19.10
N TRP A 159 -28.89 1.09 -18.86
CA TRP A 159 -27.80 0.24 -18.42
C TRP A 159 -27.84 -1.06 -19.22
N SER A 160 -26.71 -1.45 -19.83
CA SER A 160 -26.63 -2.66 -20.66
C SER A 160 -27.78 -2.74 -21.67
N PHE A 161 -27.93 -1.69 -22.48
CA PHE A 161 -28.98 -1.52 -23.51
C PHE A 161 -30.44 -1.45 -23.01
N HIS A 162 -30.70 -1.65 -21.72
CA HIS A 162 -32.05 -1.60 -21.16
C HIS A 162 -32.32 -0.26 -20.49
N THR A 163 -33.52 0.30 -20.71
CA THR A 163 -33.98 1.53 -20.08
C THR A 163 -34.50 1.25 -18.67
N TYR A 164 -34.12 2.09 -17.71
CA TYR A 164 -34.55 1.98 -16.31
C TYR A 164 -35.07 3.33 -15.79
N ASP A 165 -35.88 3.30 -14.73
CA ASP A 165 -36.10 4.50 -13.93
C ASP A 165 -34.76 4.86 -13.23
N CYS A 166 -34.33 6.10 -13.40
CA CYS A 166 -33.09 6.59 -12.81
C CYS A 166 -33.06 6.44 -11.27
N LYS A 167 -34.21 6.44 -10.58
CA LYS A 167 -34.31 6.25 -9.12
C LYS A 167 -33.89 4.85 -8.66
N ASP A 168 -34.08 3.87 -9.52
CA ASP A 168 -33.73 2.48 -9.23
C ASP A 168 -32.22 2.28 -9.34
N LEU A 169 -31.58 2.96 -10.30
CA LEU A 169 -30.15 2.87 -10.57
C LEU A 169 -29.30 3.77 -9.66
N PHE A 170 -29.74 5.00 -9.40
CA PHE A 170 -28.96 6.02 -8.70
C PHE A 170 -29.45 6.25 -7.27
N LYS A 171 -28.52 6.52 -6.36
CA LYS A 171 -28.80 6.92 -4.98
C LYS A 171 -28.18 8.28 -4.66
N PRO A 172 -28.82 9.11 -3.83
CA PRO A 172 -28.25 10.41 -3.43
C PRO A 172 -27.02 10.21 -2.55
N ILE A 173 -26.02 11.07 -2.74
CA ILE A 173 -24.80 11.13 -1.94
C ILE A 173 -24.38 12.59 -1.75
N ASN A 174 -24.02 12.97 -0.52
CA ASN A 174 -23.56 14.33 -0.24
C ASN A 174 -22.04 14.43 -0.46
N THR A 175 -21.60 15.44 -1.19
CA THR A 175 -20.19 15.69 -1.51
C THR A 175 -19.84 17.16 -1.33
N SER A 176 -18.61 17.57 -1.64
CA SER A 176 -18.22 18.98 -1.69
C SER A 176 -19.03 19.82 -2.70
N TYR A 177 -19.66 19.17 -3.70
CA TYR A 177 -20.63 19.78 -4.61
C TYR A 177 -22.07 19.78 -4.06
N GLY A 178 -22.29 19.46 -2.79
CA GLY A 178 -23.65 19.25 -2.25
C GLY A 178 -24.22 17.90 -2.68
N GLN A 179 -25.52 17.85 -2.98
CA GLN A 179 -26.20 16.62 -3.34
C GLN A 179 -25.83 16.17 -4.77
N CYS A 180 -25.19 15.01 -4.84
CA CYS A 180 -24.88 14.29 -6.06
C CYS A 180 -25.61 12.95 -6.09
N PHE A 181 -25.47 12.22 -7.20
CA PHE A 181 -26.10 10.92 -7.38
C PHE A 181 -25.06 9.89 -7.81
N VAL A 182 -25.09 8.71 -7.20
CA VAL A 182 -24.13 7.63 -7.47
C VAL A 182 -24.85 6.39 -7.98
N PHE A 183 -24.34 5.84 -9.07
CA PHE A 183 -24.68 4.54 -9.63
C PHE A 183 -23.70 3.47 -9.12
N ASN A 184 -24.21 2.27 -8.86
CA ASN A 184 -23.41 1.07 -8.58
C ASN A 184 -22.38 1.21 -7.43
N LYS A 185 -22.76 1.87 -6.32
CA LYS A 185 -21.92 2.02 -5.13
C LYS A 185 -21.93 0.80 -4.19
N ASP A 186 -22.99 -0.01 -4.21
CA ASP A 186 -23.15 -1.12 -3.26
C ASP A 186 -22.18 -2.27 -3.57
N LYS A 187 -21.29 -2.58 -2.61
CA LYS A 187 -20.28 -3.63 -2.71
C LYS A 187 -20.87 -5.04 -2.69
N ASN A 188 -22.08 -5.21 -2.13
CA ASN A 188 -22.74 -6.52 -2.05
C ASN A 188 -23.47 -6.90 -3.34
N ASN A 189 -23.85 -5.91 -4.15
CA ASN A 189 -24.60 -6.11 -5.38
C ASN A 189 -24.01 -5.26 -6.51
N ILE A 190 -22.83 -5.66 -6.99
CA ILE A 190 -22.08 -4.95 -8.02
C ILE A 190 -22.60 -5.34 -9.40
N GLN A 191 -23.07 -4.35 -10.16
CA GLN A 191 -23.37 -4.50 -11.58
C GLN A 191 -22.07 -4.77 -12.35
N LYS A 192 -22.11 -5.75 -13.26
CA LYS A 192 -20.97 -6.18 -14.07
C LYS A 192 -21.28 -5.99 -15.55
N THR A 193 -20.23 -5.89 -16.36
CA THR A 193 -20.33 -5.95 -17.82
C THR A 193 -19.65 -7.19 -18.37
N THR A 194 -20.14 -7.71 -19.48
CA THR A 194 -19.61 -8.91 -20.16
C THR A 194 -19.08 -8.62 -21.57
N MET A 195 -19.31 -7.42 -22.09
CA MET A 195 -18.72 -6.99 -23.36
C MET A 195 -18.24 -5.54 -23.28
N SER A 196 -17.32 -5.18 -24.17
CA SER A 196 -16.87 -3.80 -24.32
C SER A 196 -17.78 -2.99 -25.24
N GLY A 197 -17.68 -1.67 -25.12
CA GLY A 197 -18.37 -0.71 -25.98
C GLY A 197 -19.67 -0.12 -25.38
N PRO A 198 -20.24 0.90 -26.04
CA PRO A 198 -21.30 1.73 -25.45
C PRO A 198 -22.60 0.99 -25.10
N ARG A 199 -22.93 -0.08 -25.84
CA ARG A 199 -24.17 -0.83 -25.63
C ARG A 199 -24.21 -1.55 -24.28
N GLU A 200 -23.06 -1.99 -23.78
CA GLU A 200 -22.91 -2.65 -22.48
C GLU A 200 -22.48 -1.68 -21.37
N GLY A 201 -22.74 -0.39 -21.58
CA GLY A 201 -22.40 0.70 -20.67
C GLY A 201 -23.61 1.34 -19.98
N LEU A 202 -23.31 2.43 -19.29
CA LEU A 202 -24.28 3.33 -18.67
C LEU A 202 -24.49 4.55 -19.57
N ARG A 203 -25.72 4.72 -20.06
CA ARG A 203 -26.13 5.87 -20.87
C ARG A 203 -27.06 6.78 -20.09
N LEU A 204 -26.77 8.06 -20.08
CA LEU A 204 -27.51 9.07 -19.33
C LEU A 204 -27.89 10.24 -20.22
N MET A 205 -29.15 10.66 -20.12
CA MET A 205 -29.60 11.96 -20.61
C MET A 205 -29.79 12.88 -19.41
N ILE A 206 -29.07 14.00 -19.38
CA ILE A 206 -28.95 14.88 -18.22
C ILE A 206 -29.43 16.28 -18.58
N ASP A 207 -30.24 16.90 -17.72
CA ASP A 207 -30.61 18.32 -17.80
C ASP A 207 -30.13 19.06 -16.54
N ILE A 208 -29.11 19.91 -16.69
CA ILE A 208 -28.56 20.68 -15.57
C ILE A 208 -29.45 21.85 -15.14
N GLN A 209 -30.57 22.10 -15.84
CA GLN A 209 -31.52 23.20 -15.62
C GLN A 209 -30.84 24.57 -15.51
N ASN A 210 -29.96 24.88 -16.47
CA ASN A 210 -29.04 26.02 -16.38
C ASN A 210 -29.75 27.36 -16.16
N LYS A 211 -30.95 27.56 -16.73
CA LYS A 211 -31.76 28.79 -16.53
C LYS A 211 -32.23 28.99 -15.08
N ARG A 212 -32.38 27.90 -14.34
CA ARG A 212 -32.79 27.89 -12.93
C ARG A 212 -31.58 27.78 -12.00
N SER A 213 -30.36 27.94 -12.52
CA SER A 213 -29.15 27.96 -11.71
C SER A 213 -29.10 29.22 -10.83
N TYR A 214 -28.44 29.08 -9.67
CA TYR A 214 -28.16 30.18 -8.76
C TYR A 214 -26.65 30.39 -8.63
N TYR A 215 -26.23 31.39 -7.85
CA TYR A 215 -24.82 31.49 -7.47
C TYR A 215 -24.38 30.22 -6.75
N SER A 216 -23.23 29.70 -7.13
CA SER A 216 -22.67 28.49 -6.56
C SER A 216 -21.15 28.61 -6.37
N GLN A 217 -20.51 27.57 -5.86
CA GLN A 217 -19.05 27.56 -5.64
C GLN A 217 -18.28 27.82 -6.93
N LYS A 218 -18.77 27.31 -8.06
CA LYS A 218 -18.16 27.48 -9.39
C LYS A 218 -19.05 28.39 -10.26
N ILE A 219 -18.42 29.12 -11.17
CA ILE A 219 -19.10 29.97 -12.15
C ILE A 219 -19.41 29.25 -13.47
N HIS A 220 -18.92 28.02 -13.65
CA HIS A 220 -19.12 27.22 -14.85
C HIS A 220 -20.42 26.42 -14.78
N ALA A 221 -21.09 26.26 -15.92
CA ALA A 221 -22.25 25.37 -16.06
C ALA A 221 -21.81 24.02 -16.63
N GLY A 222 -22.36 22.93 -16.08
CA GLY A 222 -22.05 21.57 -16.51
C GLY A 222 -22.17 20.59 -15.35
N ILE A 223 -21.59 19.41 -15.55
CA ILE A 223 -21.54 18.37 -14.52
C ILE A 223 -20.11 17.92 -14.25
N ARG A 224 -19.92 17.30 -13.08
CA ARG A 224 -18.77 16.46 -12.79
C ARG A 224 -19.18 15.01 -12.85
N VAL A 225 -18.46 14.23 -13.65
CA VAL A 225 -18.58 12.77 -13.70
C VAL A 225 -17.35 12.19 -13.01
N LEU A 226 -17.56 11.38 -11.98
CA LEU A 226 -16.49 10.70 -11.26
C LEU A 226 -16.70 9.19 -11.35
N VAL A 227 -15.68 8.48 -11.82
CA VAL A 227 -15.65 7.02 -11.86
C VAL A 227 -14.68 6.54 -10.79
N HIS A 228 -15.14 5.65 -9.91
CA HIS A 228 -14.38 5.21 -8.74
C HIS A 228 -14.75 3.78 -8.32
N GLN A 229 -14.00 3.19 -7.38
CA GLN A 229 -14.37 1.90 -6.79
C GLN A 229 -15.58 2.06 -5.86
N GLN A 230 -16.33 0.96 -5.66
CA GLN A 230 -17.54 0.92 -4.82
C GLN A 230 -17.31 1.41 -3.39
N ASP A 231 -16.18 1.05 -2.78
CA ASP A 231 -15.80 1.40 -1.42
C ASP A 231 -14.98 2.70 -1.31
N GLU A 232 -14.71 3.37 -2.43
CA GLU A 232 -14.05 4.67 -2.44
C GLU A 232 -15.06 5.80 -2.17
N GLU A 233 -14.67 6.75 -1.31
CA GLU A 233 -15.46 7.95 -1.07
C GLU A 233 -15.34 8.91 -2.27
N PRO A 234 -16.45 9.46 -2.79
CA PRO A 234 -16.39 10.28 -4.00
C PRO A 234 -15.88 11.69 -3.72
N PHE A 235 -14.75 12.05 -4.35
CA PHE A 235 -14.16 13.39 -4.37
C PHE A 235 -14.27 14.04 -5.77
N PRO A 236 -15.49 14.42 -6.22
CA PRO A 236 -15.75 14.92 -7.57
C PRO A 236 -15.05 16.24 -7.92
N LYS A 237 -14.62 17.02 -6.91
CA LYS A 237 -13.93 18.30 -7.11
C LYS A 237 -12.47 18.09 -7.54
N GLU A 238 -11.82 17.07 -7.01
CA GLU A 238 -10.42 16.75 -7.24
C GLU A 238 -10.25 15.76 -8.40
N LYS A 239 -11.11 14.73 -8.49
CA LYS A 239 -10.95 13.61 -9.42
C LYS A 239 -11.97 13.55 -10.57
N GLY A 240 -13.06 14.34 -10.51
CA GLY A 240 -14.15 14.24 -11.51
C GLY A 240 -13.84 14.94 -12.82
N TRP A 241 -14.19 14.33 -13.96
CA TRP A 241 -14.16 14.97 -15.28
C TRP A 241 -15.24 16.04 -15.39
N TYR A 242 -14.89 17.19 -15.96
CA TYR A 242 -15.83 18.27 -16.26
C TYR A 242 -16.47 18.04 -17.63
N ILE A 243 -17.79 17.97 -17.68
CA ILE A 243 -18.55 17.87 -18.93
C ILE A 243 -19.42 19.12 -19.10
N ARG A 244 -19.27 19.79 -20.24
CA ARG A 244 -20.03 21.00 -20.60
C ARG A 244 -21.44 20.65 -21.11
N PRO A 245 -22.42 21.56 -21.00
CA PRO A 245 -23.71 21.42 -21.67
C PRO A 245 -23.60 21.51 -23.20
N GLY A 246 -24.60 20.94 -23.87
CA GLY A 246 -24.85 21.04 -25.31
C GLY A 246 -24.17 19.98 -26.17
N VAL A 247 -23.61 18.95 -25.54
CA VAL A 247 -22.83 17.89 -26.22
C VAL A 247 -23.26 16.50 -25.76
N ALA A 248 -23.04 15.52 -26.62
CA ALA A 248 -22.96 14.11 -26.26
C ALA A 248 -21.49 13.75 -26.03
N VAL A 249 -21.21 13.02 -24.95
CA VAL A 249 -19.85 12.58 -24.62
C VAL A 249 -19.81 11.09 -24.32
N GLU A 250 -18.82 10.40 -24.88
CA GLU A 250 -18.48 9.02 -24.58
C GLU A 250 -17.22 8.97 -23.71
N LEU A 251 -17.29 8.26 -22.58
CA LEU A 251 -16.19 7.97 -21.68
C LEU A 251 -15.81 6.50 -21.83
N ALA A 252 -14.79 6.24 -22.65
CA ALA A 252 -14.25 4.91 -22.85
C ALA A 252 -13.22 4.60 -21.75
N LEU A 253 -13.60 3.71 -20.83
CA LEU A 253 -12.86 3.38 -19.62
C LEU A 253 -11.82 2.27 -19.84
N THR A 254 -10.69 2.40 -19.15
CA THR A 254 -9.72 1.33 -18.91
C THR A 254 -9.47 1.20 -17.41
N ARG A 255 -9.57 -0.02 -16.88
CA ARG A 255 -9.26 -0.30 -15.47
C ARG A 255 -7.78 -0.60 -15.30
N ILE A 256 -7.16 0.04 -14.32
CA ILE A 256 -5.75 -0.08 -14.00
C ILE A 256 -5.61 -0.50 -12.53
N ASP A 257 -5.03 -1.66 -12.29
CA ASP A 257 -4.79 -2.23 -10.97
C ASP A 257 -3.31 -2.06 -10.61
N HIS A 258 -3.02 -1.23 -9.60
CA HIS A 258 -1.67 -1.09 -9.07
C HIS A 258 -1.49 -1.95 -7.83
N LYS A 259 -0.46 -2.79 -7.83
CA LYS A 259 -0.02 -3.59 -6.68
C LYS A 259 1.42 -3.23 -6.34
N ARG A 260 1.62 -2.63 -5.18
CA ARG A 260 2.93 -2.16 -4.73
C ARG A 260 3.43 -3.00 -3.56
N LEU A 261 4.75 -3.07 -3.40
CA LEU A 261 5.33 -3.84 -2.32
C LEU A 261 5.25 -3.07 -0.99
N PRO A 262 4.75 -3.69 0.08
CA PRO A 262 4.71 -3.07 1.39
C PRO A 262 6.11 -2.95 2.01
N HIS A 263 6.17 -2.33 3.20
CA HIS A 263 7.39 -2.28 4.00
C HIS A 263 8.03 -3.66 4.14
N PRO A 264 9.37 -3.82 3.93
CA PRO A 264 10.42 -2.80 3.94
C PRO A 264 10.76 -2.20 2.57
N TYR A 265 9.99 -2.49 1.52
CA TYR A 265 10.24 -1.93 0.19
C TYR A 265 9.66 -0.53 0.08
N LYS A 266 10.43 0.39 -0.50
CA LYS A 266 9.95 1.73 -0.82
C LYS A 266 9.10 1.65 -2.09
N ALA A 267 7.80 1.50 -1.92
CA ALA A 267 6.81 1.43 -3.00
C ALA A 267 6.86 2.66 -3.93
N PHE A 268 7.25 3.81 -3.39
CA PHE A 268 7.45 5.06 -4.13
C PHE A 268 8.86 5.57 -3.89
N SER A 269 9.35 6.50 -4.72
CA SER A 269 10.76 6.94 -4.74
C SER A 269 11.42 7.09 -3.36
N ASN A 270 10.72 7.67 -2.38
CA ASN A 270 11.23 7.81 -1.01
C ASN A 270 10.23 7.43 0.10
N SER A 271 9.09 6.82 -0.23
CA SER A 271 8.04 6.51 0.76
C SER A 271 7.54 5.08 0.66
N TYR A 272 7.08 4.59 1.81
CA TYR A 272 6.37 3.31 1.92
C TYR A 272 4.90 3.50 1.55
N CYS A 273 4.22 2.39 1.33
CA CYS A 273 2.78 2.36 1.14
C CYS A 273 2.08 1.77 2.36
N GLU A 274 0.80 2.11 2.54
CA GLU A 274 -0.06 1.51 3.56
C GLU A 274 -0.65 0.20 3.06
N ASP A 275 -0.37 -0.90 3.76
CA ASP A 275 -0.91 -2.22 3.46
C ASP A 275 -2.17 -2.49 4.27
N ARG A 276 -3.33 -2.39 3.60
CA ARG A 276 -4.64 -2.64 4.20
C ARG A 276 -4.98 -4.13 4.30
N GLU A 277 -4.25 -4.99 3.61
CA GLU A 277 -4.46 -6.43 3.56
C GLU A 277 -3.58 -7.17 4.58
N ALA A 278 -2.68 -6.45 5.27
CA ALA A 278 -1.87 -6.99 6.34
C ALA A 278 -2.72 -7.59 7.48
N ASN A 279 -2.29 -8.74 7.99
CA ASN A 279 -2.96 -9.41 9.11
C ASN A 279 -3.01 -8.51 10.35
N GLY A 280 -4.22 -8.22 10.85
CA GLY A 280 -4.42 -7.35 12.00
C GLY A 280 -4.38 -5.85 11.67
N TYR A 281 -4.56 -5.46 10.41
CA TYR A 281 -4.66 -4.07 10.00
C TYR A 281 -5.74 -3.30 10.79
N VAL A 282 -5.37 -2.14 11.32
CA VAL A 282 -6.29 -1.21 11.97
C VAL A 282 -6.28 0.10 11.19
N ASN A 283 -7.46 0.51 10.74
CA ASN A 283 -7.61 1.77 10.04
C ASN A 283 -7.27 2.95 10.98
N LYS A 284 -6.34 3.81 10.54
CA LYS A 284 -5.88 5.00 11.26
C LYS A 284 -6.89 6.16 11.19
N LEU A 285 -7.81 6.13 10.24
CA LEU A 285 -8.81 7.17 10.05
C LEU A 285 -9.97 6.98 11.02
N THR A 286 -10.45 8.09 11.57
CA THR A 286 -11.58 8.13 12.51
C THR A 286 -12.87 8.56 11.82
N ARG A 287 -12.76 9.33 10.74
CA ARG A 287 -13.90 9.84 9.96
C ARG A 287 -14.31 8.91 8.83
N TYR A 288 -13.43 8.04 8.35
CA TYR A 288 -13.70 7.19 7.18
C TYR A 288 -13.51 5.72 7.53
N ALA A 289 -14.36 4.85 6.98
CA ALA A 289 -14.35 3.40 7.26
C ALA A 289 -13.09 2.69 6.74
N HIS A 290 -12.49 3.21 5.68
CA HIS A 290 -11.29 2.64 5.08
C HIS A 290 -10.24 3.72 4.84
N TYR A 291 -8.98 3.33 5.00
CA TYR A 291 -7.86 4.17 4.62
C TYR A 291 -7.78 4.30 3.10
N SER A 292 -7.67 5.53 2.64
CA SER A 292 -7.16 5.87 1.33
C SER A 292 -6.35 7.13 1.43
N TYR A 293 -5.42 7.36 0.48
CA TYR A 293 -4.67 8.61 0.44
C TYR A 293 -5.59 9.82 0.42
N ALA A 294 -6.66 9.76 -0.38
CA ALA A 294 -7.67 10.82 -0.47
C ALA A 294 -8.44 11.01 0.85
N ASN A 295 -8.86 9.93 1.51
CA ASN A 295 -9.55 10.01 2.80
C ASN A 295 -8.64 10.58 3.90
N CYS A 296 -7.35 10.22 3.89
CA CYS A 296 -6.37 10.76 4.83
C CYS A 296 -6.19 12.27 4.65
N GLN A 297 -6.01 12.73 3.41
CA GLN A 297 -5.92 14.16 3.12
C GLN A 297 -7.20 14.91 3.48
N ALA A 298 -8.37 14.34 3.18
CA ALA A 298 -9.65 14.92 3.52
C ALA A 298 -9.82 15.03 5.04
N GLN A 299 -9.55 13.96 5.80
CA GLN A 299 -9.62 14.00 7.27
C GLN A 299 -8.62 15.02 7.85
N CYS A 300 -7.39 15.08 7.34
CA CYS A 300 -6.39 16.07 7.75
C CYS A 300 -6.90 17.51 7.59
N LEU A 301 -7.51 17.82 6.44
CA LEU A 301 -8.14 19.13 6.21
C LEU A 301 -9.27 19.38 7.21
N LEU A 302 -10.16 18.41 7.41
CA LEU A 302 -11.29 18.54 8.34
C LEU A 302 -10.83 18.74 9.79
N ASP A 303 -9.79 18.04 10.22
CA ASP A 303 -9.25 18.15 11.57
C ASP A 303 -8.55 19.50 11.77
N PHE A 304 -7.86 20.02 10.74
CA PHE A 304 -7.33 21.39 10.74
C PHE A 304 -8.44 22.45 10.87
N LEU A 305 -9.53 22.31 10.11
CA LEU A 305 -10.66 23.26 10.17
C LEU A 305 -11.39 23.19 11.52
N ASN A 306 -11.60 21.98 12.04
CA ASN A 306 -12.26 21.78 13.33
C ASN A 306 -11.41 22.31 14.49
N THR A 307 -10.08 22.16 14.45
CA THR A 307 -9.18 22.73 15.47
C THR A 307 -9.08 24.26 15.38
N THR A 308 -9.13 24.82 14.17
CA THR A 308 -9.03 26.27 13.94
C THR A 308 -10.32 27.02 14.25
N CYS A 309 -11.47 26.47 13.82
CA CYS A 309 -12.77 27.16 13.89
C CYS A 309 -13.76 26.53 14.88
N GLY A 310 -13.49 25.34 15.43
CA GLY A 310 -14.38 24.66 16.39
C GLY A 310 -15.69 24.13 15.81
N CYS A 311 -15.85 24.15 14.48
CA CYS A 311 -17.06 23.76 13.78
C CYS A 311 -16.75 23.11 12.44
N ARG A 312 -17.74 22.44 11.86
CA ARG A 312 -17.62 21.72 10.57
C ARG A 312 -18.53 22.33 9.49
N GLY A 313 -18.17 22.15 8.23
CA GLY A 313 -18.93 22.70 7.12
C GLY A 313 -20.24 21.96 6.83
N TYR A 314 -21.26 22.68 6.33
CA TYR A 314 -22.57 22.11 6.01
C TYR A 314 -22.63 21.25 4.72
N HIS A 315 -21.56 21.20 3.91
CA HIS A 315 -21.47 20.32 2.73
C HIS A 315 -20.49 19.16 2.93
N GLU A 316 -20.02 18.94 4.16
CA GLU A 316 -19.13 17.83 4.44
C GLU A 316 -19.91 16.50 4.43
N PRO A 317 -19.37 15.44 3.81
CA PRO A 317 -19.99 14.13 3.86
C PRO A 317 -20.07 13.65 5.32
N VAL A 318 -21.24 13.17 5.72
CA VAL A 318 -21.45 12.58 7.04
C VAL A 318 -20.94 11.14 7.00
N SER A 319 -19.62 10.94 7.08
CA SER A 319 -19.05 9.59 7.08
C SER A 319 -19.06 8.96 8.49
N VAL A 320 -20.10 8.15 8.69
CA VAL A 320 -20.34 6.92 9.48
C VAL A 320 -19.67 6.67 10.85
N LEU A 321 -18.41 7.02 11.14
CA LEU A 321 -17.71 6.41 12.30
C LEU A 321 -17.44 7.30 13.50
N SER A 322 -17.58 8.61 13.37
CA SER A 322 -17.72 9.53 14.49
C SER A 322 -18.16 10.87 13.92
N ALA A 323 -19.47 11.06 13.83
CA ALA A 323 -20.02 12.37 14.14
C ALA A 323 -19.66 12.65 15.61
N GLY A 324 -18.40 12.99 15.87
CA GLY A 324 -18.09 13.80 17.03
C GLY A 324 -19.04 14.99 16.97
N ASN A 325 -19.64 15.32 18.10
CA ASN A 325 -20.63 16.38 18.31
C ASN A 325 -20.18 17.80 17.88
N SER A 326 -19.24 17.94 16.93
CA SER A 326 -18.87 19.18 16.29
C SER A 326 -20.09 19.78 15.58
N ALA A 327 -20.56 20.89 16.14
CA ALA A 327 -21.63 21.69 15.58
C ALA A 327 -21.29 22.15 14.15
N LEU A 328 -22.32 22.32 13.33
CA LEU A 328 -22.19 22.94 12.02
C LEU A 328 -21.83 24.42 12.20
N CYS A 329 -20.92 24.93 11.37
CA CYS A 329 -20.57 26.35 11.40
C CYS A 329 -21.80 27.19 11.06
N SER A 330 -22.08 28.22 11.86
CA SER A 330 -23.08 29.24 11.52
C SER A 330 -22.68 30.01 10.26
N ALA A 331 -23.61 30.77 9.71
CA ALA A 331 -23.35 31.60 8.54
C ALA A 331 -22.22 32.63 8.79
N LYS A 332 -22.18 33.27 9.97
CA LYS A 332 -21.08 34.18 10.35
C LYS A 332 -19.76 33.42 10.50
N GLN A 333 -19.76 32.27 11.20
CA GLN A 333 -18.54 31.45 11.35
C GLN A 333 -18.00 30.97 10.00
N HIS A 334 -18.88 30.68 9.04
CA HIS A 334 -18.50 30.25 7.70
C HIS A 334 -17.72 31.32 6.94
N ILE A 335 -18.12 32.59 7.07
CA ILE A 335 -17.51 33.73 6.39
C ILE A 335 -16.26 34.20 7.14
N LEU A 336 -16.33 34.29 8.48
CA LEU A 336 -15.27 34.88 9.31
C LEU A 336 -14.12 33.91 9.62
N CYS A 337 -14.38 32.61 9.71
CA CYS A 337 -13.36 31.62 10.08
C CYS A 337 -13.19 30.51 9.04
N TYR A 338 -14.24 29.73 8.77
CA TYR A 338 -14.11 28.47 8.01
C TYR A 338 -13.55 28.67 6.61
N SER A 339 -14.09 29.63 5.86
CA SER A 339 -13.67 29.90 4.48
C SER A 339 -12.29 30.55 4.38
N PRO A 340 -11.91 31.52 5.24
CA PRO A 340 -10.51 31.96 5.37
C PRO A 340 -9.55 30.83 5.74
N ALA A 341 -9.88 30.01 6.74
CA ALA A 341 -9.05 28.89 7.19
C ALA A 341 -8.81 27.86 6.07
N LEU A 342 -9.85 27.57 5.26
CA LEU A 342 -9.71 26.75 4.05
C LEU A 342 -8.64 27.27 3.08
N ASN A 343 -8.49 28.59 2.94
CA ASN A 343 -7.48 29.18 2.07
C ASN A 343 -6.09 29.25 2.74
N MET A 344 -6.02 29.20 4.08
CA MET A 344 -4.76 29.14 4.83
C MET A 344 -4.16 27.72 4.85
N PHE A 345 -5.00 26.69 4.67
CA PHE A 345 -4.53 25.32 4.60
C PHE A 345 -3.52 25.15 3.47
N SER A 346 -2.31 24.76 3.85
CA SER A 346 -1.15 24.74 2.96
C SER A 346 -0.50 23.36 2.96
N ARG A 347 0.46 23.16 2.06
CA ARG A 347 1.20 21.91 1.95
C ARG A 347 1.93 21.52 3.24
N SER A 348 2.39 22.48 4.05
CA SER A 348 3.03 22.18 5.34
C SER A 348 2.09 21.49 6.32
N HIS A 349 0.79 21.81 6.28
CA HIS A 349 -0.23 21.15 7.10
C HIS A 349 -0.46 19.71 6.63
N LEU A 350 -0.49 19.47 5.32
CA LEU A 350 -0.59 18.12 4.76
C LEU A 350 0.64 17.27 5.10
N GLU A 351 1.84 17.85 5.06
CA GLU A 351 3.08 17.15 5.43
C GLU A 351 3.10 16.76 6.91
N ALA A 352 2.52 17.58 7.80
CA ALA A 352 2.36 17.25 9.22
C ALA A 352 1.43 16.05 9.47
N CYS A 353 0.48 15.77 8.57
CA CYS A 353 -0.44 14.63 8.67
C CYS A 353 0.17 13.30 8.22
N ALA A 354 1.34 13.31 7.56
CA ALA A 354 2.08 12.11 7.14
C ALA A 354 1.24 11.05 6.37
N CYS A 355 0.33 11.49 5.50
CA CYS A 355 -0.46 10.58 4.65
C CYS A 355 0.43 9.86 3.63
N VAL A 356 0.26 8.54 3.53
CA VAL A 356 0.96 7.67 2.57
C VAL A 356 -0.06 7.02 1.63
N GLU A 357 0.35 6.68 0.42
CA GLU A 357 -0.53 6.00 -0.53
C GLU A 357 -0.69 4.51 -0.20
N GLU A 358 -1.80 3.92 -0.61
CA GLU A 358 -2.08 2.50 -0.40
C GLU A 358 -1.21 1.62 -1.30
N CYS A 359 -0.85 0.43 -0.82
CA CYS A 359 -0.09 -0.52 -1.62
C CYS A 359 -0.91 -1.05 -2.81
N ASN A 360 -2.20 -1.31 -2.57
CA ASN A 360 -3.14 -1.79 -3.59
C ASN A 360 -4.16 -0.70 -3.91
N THR A 361 -4.18 -0.25 -5.15
CA THR A 361 -5.11 0.77 -5.63
C THR A 361 -5.64 0.41 -7.00
N VAL A 362 -6.94 0.57 -7.21
CA VAL A 362 -7.54 0.47 -8.55
C VAL A 362 -7.91 1.86 -9.01
N SER A 363 -7.59 2.17 -10.26
CA SER A 363 -7.93 3.43 -10.88
C SER A 363 -8.57 3.19 -12.25
N TYR A 364 -9.34 4.18 -12.69
CA TYR A 364 -9.99 4.17 -13.99
C TYR A 364 -9.48 5.35 -14.80
N SER A 365 -8.88 5.06 -15.95
CA SER A 365 -8.59 6.08 -16.96
C SER A 365 -9.76 6.14 -17.95
N ALA A 366 -10.04 7.34 -18.47
CA ALA A 366 -11.12 7.55 -19.43
C ALA A 366 -10.60 8.34 -20.63
N GLU A 367 -10.86 7.83 -21.83
CA GLU A 367 -10.73 8.58 -23.08
C GLU A 367 -12.09 9.24 -23.39
N LEU A 368 -12.10 10.58 -23.49
CA LEU A 368 -13.33 11.36 -23.70
C LEU A 368 -13.49 11.71 -25.18
N MET A 369 -14.62 11.35 -25.76
CA MET A 369 -14.97 11.63 -27.15
C MET A 369 -16.26 12.45 -27.19
N TYR A 370 -16.25 13.58 -27.90
CA TYR A 370 -17.35 14.55 -27.91
C TYR A 370 -18.01 14.63 -29.28
N ALA A 371 -19.33 14.77 -29.28
CA ALA A 371 -20.13 15.09 -30.46
C ALA A 371 -21.16 16.17 -30.11
N ASP A 372 -21.49 17.01 -31.09
CA ASP A 372 -22.61 17.93 -30.96
C ASP A 372 -23.92 17.17 -31.20
N PHE A 373 -24.98 17.57 -30.47
CA PHE A 373 -26.32 17.09 -30.77
C PHE A 373 -26.74 17.49 -32.19
N SER A 374 -27.41 16.58 -32.90
CA SER A 374 -27.92 16.88 -34.24
C SER A 374 -28.99 17.97 -34.16
N SER A 375 -29.02 18.88 -35.15
CA SER A 375 -29.99 19.98 -35.14
C SER A 375 -31.44 19.49 -35.11
N ILE A 376 -31.73 18.41 -35.83
CA ILE A 376 -33.09 17.82 -35.90
C ILE A 376 -33.53 17.27 -34.54
N PHE A 377 -32.62 16.61 -33.80
CA PHE A 377 -32.90 16.10 -32.47
C PHE A 377 -33.22 17.24 -31.49
N ILE A 378 -32.45 18.32 -31.55
CA ILE A 378 -32.67 19.50 -30.70
C ILE A 378 -34.03 20.14 -31.02
N GLU A 379 -34.37 20.26 -32.30
CA GLU A 379 -35.67 20.82 -32.74
C GLU A 379 -36.84 19.96 -32.26
N GLU A 380 -36.73 18.64 -32.43
CA GLU A 380 -37.74 17.69 -31.98
C GLU A 380 -37.92 17.75 -30.46
N MET A 381 -36.83 17.63 -29.69
CA MET A 381 -36.87 17.69 -28.22
C MET A 381 -37.40 19.03 -27.68
N ALA A 382 -37.11 20.14 -28.36
CA ALA A 382 -37.65 21.44 -27.99
C ALA A 382 -39.18 21.49 -28.16
N SER A 383 -39.70 20.83 -29.20
CA SER A 383 -41.13 20.77 -29.49
C SER A 383 -41.91 19.89 -28.50
N THR A 384 -41.36 18.74 -28.12
CA THR A 384 -42.04 17.77 -27.23
C THR A 384 -42.14 18.26 -25.78
N HIS A 385 -41.19 19.09 -25.33
CA HIS A 385 -41.12 19.56 -23.94
C HIS A 385 -41.73 20.96 -23.71
N ASN A 386 -42.49 21.52 -24.66
CA ASN A 386 -43.04 22.89 -24.59
C ASN A 386 -41.97 23.95 -24.23
N LEU A 387 -40.71 23.68 -24.58
CA LEU A 387 -39.62 24.61 -24.38
C LEU A 387 -39.66 25.56 -25.58
N SER A 388 -40.18 26.76 -25.35
CA SER A 388 -40.37 27.82 -26.35
C SER A 388 -39.08 28.25 -27.10
N TYR A 389 -37.92 27.62 -26.85
CA TYR A 389 -36.66 27.88 -27.54
C TYR A 389 -35.75 26.65 -27.52
N ALA A 390 -35.40 26.12 -28.70
CA ALA A 390 -34.33 25.14 -28.91
C ALA A 390 -32.98 25.55 -28.27
N GLY A 391 -32.76 26.86 -28.08
CA GLY A 391 -31.60 27.40 -27.37
C GLY A 391 -31.51 26.98 -25.90
N GLY A 392 -32.64 26.72 -25.22
CA GLY A 392 -32.64 26.30 -23.81
C GLY A 392 -32.11 24.89 -23.60
N PHE A 393 -32.35 24.00 -24.56
CA PHE A 393 -31.87 22.63 -24.56
C PHE A 393 -30.35 22.58 -24.70
N ARG A 394 -29.77 23.29 -25.69
CA ARG A 394 -28.31 23.36 -25.87
C ARG A 394 -27.56 23.88 -24.65
N THR A 395 -28.18 24.76 -23.87
CA THR A 395 -27.55 25.34 -22.68
C THR A 395 -27.62 24.45 -21.44
N SER A 396 -28.37 23.35 -21.47
CA SER A 396 -28.65 22.54 -20.29
C SER A 396 -28.53 21.02 -20.48
N ALA A 397 -28.77 20.51 -21.69
CA ALA A 397 -28.75 19.08 -21.99
C ALA A 397 -27.32 18.55 -22.15
N ILE A 398 -27.08 17.35 -21.62
CA ILE A 398 -25.84 16.59 -21.77
C ILE A 398 -26.22 15.12 -21.95
N GLU A 399 -25.64 14.46 -22.94
CA GLU A 399 -25.68 13.00 -23.03
C GLU A 399 -24.32 12.46 -22.60
N VAL A 400 -24.32 11.46 -21.72
CA VAL A 400 -23.09 10.82 -21.23
C VAL A 400 -23.23 9.32 -21.42
N ASP A 401 -22.31 8.72 -22.17
CA ASP A 401 -22.16 7.28 -22.33
C ASP A 401 -20.87 6.84 -21.65
N ILE A 402 -20.95 5.90 -20.70
CA ILE A 402 -19.79 5.42 -19.94
C ILE A 402 -19.69 3.91 -20.13
N PHE A 403 -18.57 3.42 -20.65
CA PHE A 403 -18.40 2.01 -20.97
C PHE A 403 -16.93 1.61 -20.92
N TYR A 404 -16.65 0.30 -20.83
CA TYR A 404 -15.28 -0.18 -20.96
C TYR A 404 -14.85 -0.23 -22.44
N LYS A 405 -13.70 0.37 -22.74
CA LYS A 405 -13.09 0.34 -24.08
C LYS A 405 -12.74 -1.09 -24.49
N THR A 406 -12.16 -1.84 -23.56
CA THR A 406 -11.87 -3.27 -23.66
C THR A 406 -12.08 -3.92 -22.29
N LEU A 407 -12.17 -5.25 -22.24
CA LEU A 407 -12.20 -6.01 -20.97
C LEU A 407 -10.79 -6.41 -20.49
N HIS A 408 -9.75 -5.78 -21.05
CA HIS A 408 -8.39 -5.91 -20.51
C HIS A 408 -8.27 -5.06 -19.24
N VAL A 409 -7.58 -5.59 -18.24
CA VAL A 409 -7.19 -4.84 -17.04
C VAL A 409 -5.69 -4.66 -17.07
N ASP A 410 -5.21 -3.42 -16.98
CA ASP A 410 -3.78 -3.15 -16.90
C ASP A 410 -3.32 -3.34 -15.46
N VAL A 411 -2.63 -4.44 -15.19
CA VAL A 411 -2.07 -4.77 -13.89
C VAL A 411 -0.62 -4.30 -13.85
N ILE A 412 -0.32 -3.36 -12.95
CA ILE A 412 1.03 -2.83 -12.72
C ILE A 412 1.47 -3.30 -11.33
N GLU A 413 2.34 -4.32 -11.31
CA GLU A 413 2.77 -5.00 -10.09
C GLU A 413 4.26 -4.79 -9.80
N GLN A 414 4.59 -4.43 -8.56
CA GLN A 414 5.97 -4.39 -8.08
C GLN A 414 6.39 -5.74 -7.52
N GLN A 415 7.58 -6.20 -7.92
CA GLN A 415 8.20 -7.41 -7.40
C GLN A 415 9.63 -7.13 -6.94
N PRO A 416 10.15 -7.90 -5.96
CA PRO A 416 11.56 -7.77 -5.56
C PRO A 416 12.46 -8.05 -6.76
N GLU A 417 13.42 -7.17 -7.03
CA GLU A 417 14.37 -7.40 -8.12
C GLU A 417 15.30 -8.58 -7.79
N VAL A 418 15.68 -8.68 -6.51
CA VAL A 418 16.56 -9.74 -6.01
C VAL A 418 15.73 -10.79 -5.28
N SER A 419 15.60 -11.97 -5.89
CA SER A 419 15.00 -13.15 -5.29
C SER A 419 16.06 -14.03 -4.60
N LEU A 420 15.63 -14.97 -3.75
CA LEU A 420 16.54 -15.97 -3.14
C LEU A 420 17.30 -16.78 -4.20
N VAL A 421 16.62 -17.12 -5.30
CA VAL A 421 17.23 -17.85 -6.43
C VAL A 421 18.30 -16.99 -7.10
N THR A 422 18.04 -15.70 -7.28
CA THR A 422 19.02 -14.75 -7.82
C THR A 422 20.25 -14.66 -6.92
N ILE A 423 20.08 -14.58 -5.60
CA ILE A 423 21.21 -14.53 -4.64
C ILE A 423 22.07 -15.79 -4.72
N LEU A 424 21.45 -16.97 -4.76
CA LEU A 424 22.18 -18.23 -4.87
C LEU A 424 22.93 -18.34 -6.20
N ALA A 425 22.29 -17.93 -7.29
CA ALA A 425 22.89 -17.94 -8.62
C ALA A 425 24.07 -16.95 -8.72
N THR A 426 23.95 -15.73 -8.19
CA THR A 426 25.04 -14.75 -8.22
C THR A 426 26.19 -15.14 -7.31
N LEU A 427 25.91 -15.59 -6.09
CA LEU A 427 26.94 -16.06 -5.16
C LEU A 427 27.73 -17.23 -5.76
N GLY A 428 27.03 -18.21 -6.32
CA GLY A 428 27.66 -19.36 -6.99
C GLY A 428 28.50 -18.95 -8.20
N GLY A 429 27.99 -18.03 -9.02
CA GLY A 429 28.73 -17.50 -10.18
C GLY A 429 30.01 -16.77 -9.79
N GLU A 430 29.95 -15.89 -8.79
CA GLU A 430 31.10 -15.12 -8.31
C GLU A 430 32.15 -16.02 -7.64
N MET A 431 31.72 -16.96 -6.78
CA MET A 431 32.61 -17.95 -6.16
C MET A 431 33.26 -18.87 -7.21
N GLY A 432 32.50 -19.30 -8.21
CA GLY A 432 33.01 -20.10 -9.32
C GLY A 432 34.02 -19.33 -10.18
N LEU A 433 33.76 -18.07 -10.49
CA LEU A 433 34.63 -17.24 -11.33
C LEU A 433 35.96 -16.88 -10.63
N PHE A 434 35.92 -16.45 -9.38
CA PHE A 434 37.12 -15.96 -8.68
C PHE A 434 37.93 -17.06 -7.98
N LEU A 435 37.28 -18.10 -7.45
CA LEU A 435 37.96 -19.15 -6.67
C LEU A 435 37.97 -20.52 -7.37
N GLY A 436 37.21 -20.67 -8.46
CA GLY A 436 36.93 -21.99 -9.04
C GLY A 436 36.20 -22.90 -8.06
N ALA A 437 35.52 -22.31 -7.07
CA ALA A 437 34.87 -23.02 -5.99
C ALA A 437 33.42 -23.38 -6.37
N SER A 438 32.95 -24.51 -5.86
CA SER A 438 31.59 -25.00 -6.06
C SER A 438 30.91 -25.30 -4.72
N LEU A 439 29.67 -25.79 -4.77
CA LEU A 439 28.97 -26.28 -3.58
C LEU A 439 29.73 -27.44 -2.90
N LEU A 440 30.45 -28.26 -3.68
CA LEU A 440 31.29 -29.33 -3.14
C LEU A 440 32.48 -28.76 -2.37
N SER A 441 33.11 -27.68 -2.86
CA SER A 441 34.17 -26.98 -2.14
C SER A 441 33.69 -26.43 -0.79
N PHE A 442 32.44 -26.00 -0.71
CA PHE A 442 31.84 -25.59 0.56
C PHE A 442 31.63 -26.77 1.52
N ALA A 443 31.17 -27.92 1.01
CA ALA A 443 31.06 -29.15 1.80
C ALA A 443 32.42 -29.64 2.33
N GLU A 444 33.49 -29.54 1.53
CA GLU A 444 34.86 -29.87 1.95
C GLU A 444 35.34 -28.99 3.12
N ILE A 445 35.03 -27.69 3.09
CA ILE A 445 35.35 -26.79 4.21
C ILE A 445 34.56 -27.17 5.47
N LEU A 446 33.28 -27.52 5.34
CA LEU A 446 32.47 -27.96 6.47
C LEU A 446 32.97 -29.28 7.07
N GLU A 447 33.38 -30.23 6.22
CA GLU A 447 34.02 -31.47 6.65
C GLU A 447 35.33 -31.18 7.39
N LEU A 448 36.17 -30.30 6.86
CA LEU A 448 37.41 -29.89 7.50
C LEU A 448 37.15 -29.24 8.87
N LEU A 449 36.19 -28.31 8.96
CA LEU A 449 35.78 -27.69 10.22
C LEU A 449 35.27 -28.74 11.23
N PHE A 450 34.45 -29.68 10.77
CA PHE A 450 33.96 -30.78 11.60
C PHE A 450 35.12 -31.64 12.12
N LEU A 451 36.08 -32.00 11.28
CA LEU A 451 37.27 -32.76 11.67
C LEU A 451 38.13 -31.99 12.68
N PHE A 452 38.28 -30.67 12.51
CA PHE A 452 38.98 -29.81 13.47
C PHE A 452 38.28 -29.76 14.82
N VAL A 453 36.96 -29.56 14.85
CA VAL A 453 36.16 -29.56 16.08
C VAL A 453 36.19 -30.93 16.75
N TYR A 454 36.00 -32.00 16.00
CA TYR A 454 36.03 -33.37 16.51
C TYR A 454 37.40 -33.73 17.13
N ARG A 455 38.50 -33.44 16.42
CA ARG A 455 39.86 -33.66 16.93
C ARG A 455 40.18 -32.72 18.10
N GLY A 456 39.71 -31.48 18.09
CA GLY A 456 39.85 -30.52 19.20
C GLY A 456 39.13 -30.99 20.47
N VAL A 457 37.89 -31.45 20.36
CA VAL A 457 37.13 -32.04 21.47
C VAL A 457 37.80 -33.32 21.98
N LYS A 458 38.29 -34.19 21.10
CA LYS A 458 39.03 -35.41 21.48
C LYS A 458 40.35 -35.09 22.17
N SER A 459 41.10 -34.09 21.68
CA SER A 459 42.36 -33.61 22.27
C SER A 459 42.13 -32.98 23.65
N CYS A 460 41.08 -32.18 23.83
CA CYS A 460 40.67 -31.67 25.14
C CYS A 460 40.24 -32.80 26.10
N ARG A 461 39.58 -33.85 25.58
CA ARG A 461 39.19 -35.02 26.39
C ARG A 461 40.40 -35.86 26.81
N CYS A 462 41.43 -35.98 25.97
CA CYS A 462 42.71 -36.62 26.32
C CYS A 462 43.50 -35.79 27.33
N HIS A 463 43.60 -34.47 27.15
CA HIS A 463 44.26 -33.59 28.13
C HIS A 463 43.56 -33.58 29.49
N PHE A 464 42.22 -33.69 29.53
CA PHE A 464 41.46 -33.79 30.79
C PHE A 464 41.66 -35.15 31.50
N ILE A 465 41.80 -36.25 30.74
CA ILE A 465 42.12 -37.58 31.28
C ILE A 465 43.56 -37.61 31.80
N ASP A 466 44.52 -37.02 31.08
CA ASP A 466 45.92 -36.95 31.51
C ASP A 466 46.11 -36.01 32.71
N ALA A 467 45.37 -34.89 32.79
CA ALA A 467 45.35 -34.04 33.99
C ALA A 467 44.82 -34.80 35.22
N LYS A 468 43.76 -35.60 35.08
CA LYS A 468 43.27 -36.48 36.16
C LYS A 468 44.25 -37.58 36.55
N LYS A 469 45.07 -38.06 35.61
CA LYS A 469 46.09 -39.10 35.84
C LYS A 469 47.33 -38.55 36.56
N VAL A 470 47.69 -37.29 36.32
CA VAL A 470 48.74 -36.57 37.05
C VAL A 470 48.30 -36.28 38.49
N GLU A 471 47.03 -35.90 38.68
CA GLU A 471 46.46 -35.64 40.01
C GLU A 471 46.38 -36.92 40.89
N SER A 472 46.04 -38.08 40.29
CA SER A 472 46.08 -39.38 40.99
C SER A 472 47.49 -39.92 41.27
N SER A 473 48.51 -39.44 40.53
CA SER A 473 49.91 -39.88 40.69
C SER A 473 50.66 -39.09 41.76
N GLN A 474 50.20 -37.87 42.09
CA GLN A 474 50.76 -37.06 43.19
C GLN A 474 50.19 -37.44 44.56
N THR A 475 48.96 -37.95 44.63
CA THR A 475 48.37 -38.46 45.90
C THR A 475 48.96 -39.80 46.34
N ALA A 476 49.46 -40.63 45.42
CA ALA A 476 50.07 -41.93 45.73
C ALA A 476 51.56 -41.87 46.13
N ARG A 477 52.19 -40.70 46.13
CA ARG A 477 53.65 -40.53 46.38
C ARG A 477 53.99 -39.90 47.73
N ASN A 478 52.98 -39.55 48.53
CA ASN A 478 53.12 -38.97 49.87
C ASN A 478 52.46 -39.86 50.94
N GLU A 479 53.02 -41.04 51.18
CA GLU A 479 52.81 -41.77 52.43
C GLU A 479 54.16 -42.38 52.86
N PRO A 480 54.71 -42.02 54.04
CA PRO A 480 56.01 -42.52 54.50
C PRO A 480 55.90 -43.89 55.19
N ASP A 481 56.75 -44.82 54.76
CA ASP A 481 57.02 -46.10 55.41
C ASP A 481 57.61 -45.93 56.82
N LEU A 482 57.04 -46.60 57.82
CA LEU A 482 57.70 -47.01 59.08
C LEU A 482 57.05 -48.32 59.61
N PRO A 483 57.76 -49.16 60.39
CA PRO A 483 57.77 -50.59 60.13
C PRO A 483 57.27 -51.49 61.28
N ARG A 484 57.01 -52.75 60.88
CA ARG A 484 57.12 -54.03 61.62
C ARG A 484 56.09 -54.41 62.71
N LYS A 485 55.46 -55.56 62.38
CA LYS A 485 55.03 -56.71 63.22
C LYS A 485 53.76 -56.48 64.07
N TYR A 486 52.85 -57.43 64.28
CA TYR A 486 52.90 -58.90 64.32
C TYR A 486 51.57 -59.54 63.86
N SER A 487 51.70 -60.68 63.16
CA SER A 487 50.95 -61.94 63.29
C SER A 487 49.71 -62.01 64.21
N PHE A 488 48.57 -62.52 63.70
CA PHE A 488 47.98 -63.78 64.17
C PHE A 488 46.88 -64.29 63.24
N ASP A 489 46.74 -65.61 63.25
CA ASP A 489 45.94 -66.46 62.38
C ASP A 489 44.42 -66.30 62.47
N ASP A 490 43.80 -66.76 61.38
CA ASP A 490 42.76 -67.79 61.35
C ASP A 490 41.30 -67.43 60.98
N TRP A 491 40.81 -68.30 60.09
CA TRP A 491 39.46 -68.84 59.98
C TRP A 491 38.25 -67.96 59.62
N THR A 492 37.91 -68.08 58.33
CA THR A 492 36.60 -68.50 57.78
C THR A 492 35.28 -67.81 58.18
N ALA A 493 34.56 -67.49 57.09
CA ALA A 493 33.18 -67.86 56.82
C ALA A 493 32.02 -66.96 57.29
N LYS A 494 31.14 -66.78 56.29
CA LYS A 494 29.67 -66.88 56.29
C LYS A 494 28.85 -65.59 56.23
N LYS A 495 28.08 -65.59 55.12
CA LYS A 495 26.62 -65.37 55.02
C LYS A 495 26.14 -63.91 55.05
N LYS A 496 25.47 -63.52 53.95
CA LYS A 496 23.99 -63.29 53.82
C LYS A 496 23.57 -62.04 54.61
N SER A 497 22.92 -61.05 54.04
CA SER A 497 21.74 -60.99 53.17
C SER A 497 21.61 -59.51 52.77
N GLY A 498 21.33 -59.11 51.54
CA GLY A 498 20.10 -59.38 50.80
C GLY A 498 19.01 -58.40 51.25
N VAL A 499 18.65 -57.41 50.40
CA VAL A 499 17.27 -57.04 50.06
C VAL A 499 17.28 -56.20 48.76
N HIS A 500 16.60 -56.78 47.77
CA HIS A 500 15.85 -56.26 46.61
C HIS A 500 15.93 -54.79 46.17
N VAL A 501 16.14 -54.61 44.85
CA VAL A 501 15.15 -53.93 43.97
C VAL A 501 15.07 -54.69 42.62
N ALA A 502 13.88 -55.21 42.31
CA ALA A 502 13.46 -55.63 40.97
C ALA A 502 13.04 -54.38 40.18
N SER A 503 13.55 -54.16 38.96
CA SER A 503 12.90 -54.46 37.68
C SER A 503 11.46 -53.94 37.54
N VAL A 504 11.23 -53.15 36.47
CA VAL A 504 10.19 -53.34 35.42
C VAL A 504 9.64 -51.99 34.90
N LYS A 505 9.85 -51.80 33.57
CA LYS A 505 9.01 -51.17 32.51
C LYS A 505 8.61 -49.67 32.56
N ASP A 506 8.90 -48.99 31.43
CA ASP A 506 8.01 -48.33 30.44
C ASP A 506 6.51 -48.14 30.80
N PRO A 507 5.70 -47.30 30.11
CA PRO A 507 5.92 -46.36 28.96
C PRO A 507 5.22 -44.98 29.17
N LEU A 508 5.17 -44.09 28.17
CA LEU A 508 3.93 -43.42 27.68
C LEU A 508 4.24 -42.33 26.63
N HIS A 509 3.72 -42.55 25.42
CA HIS A 509 3.03 -41.62 24.52
C HIS A 509 3.75 -40.39 23.90
N PHE A 510 3.87 -40.45 22.57
CA PHE A 510 2.88 -39.81 21.70
C PHE A 510 1.78 -40.82 21.36
#